data_AF-A0A1W5DBU1-F1
#
_entry.id   AF-A0A1W5DBU1-F1
#
_cell.length_a   1.000
_cell.length_b   1.000
_cell.length_c   1.000
_cell.angle_alpha   90.00
_cell.angle_beta   90.00
_cell.angle_gamma   90.00
#
_symmetry.space_group_name_H-M   'P 1'
#
loop_
_entity.id
_entity.type
_entity.pdbx_description
1 polymer ?
#
loop_
_entity_poly.entity_id
_entity_poly.type
_entity_poly.pdbx_seq_one_letter_code
_entity_poly.pdbx_strand_id
1 'polypeptide(L)'
;MSQQQSQYAESQGAGSGASQNGRPGTSSPLYRDTVYNNFITMDFLGRQLPQELRDYADEHILKQRTSPQLGDEVVSKIIDTAEELADSSEGPTNKLLRTLMFPIDHTGIAEGGNTPWNTIALPKDPEYEYSIVAPKPDAYLGYSRGQQSGWSTSQYNVISHLRARPYTQPGRGNTFPFLMFELKSEAAGGTLYAAENQAAGSGSHSVNALSWLLQEGTKERSLRY
;
A
#
# COMPACT_ATOMS: atom_id res chain seq x y z
N MET A 1 26.99 25.47 -44.37
CA MET A 1 25.86 25.82 -43.47
C MET A 1 24.77 24.78 -43.65
N SER A 2 24.14 24.41 -42.53
CA SER A 2 23.03 23.44 -42.38
C SER A 2 23.42 21.95 -42.50
N GLN A 3 22.96 21.02 -41.67
CA GLN A 3 22.67 20.93 -40.23
C GLN A 3 22.35 19.43 -40.01
N GLN A 4 22.69 18.92 -38.82
CA GLN A 4 22.40 17.57 -38.34
C GLN A 4 20.90 17.33 -38.10
N GLN A 5 20.46 16.09 -38.28
CA GLN A 5 19.47 15.34 -37.46
C GLN A 5 19.43 13.89 -38.01
N SER A 6 20.07 12.90 -37.38
CA SER A 6 19.63 12.10 -36.20
C SER A 6 18.29 11.41 -36.46
N GLN A 7 18.28 10.08 -36.68
CA GLN A 7 17.95 9.02 -35.69
C GLN A 7 16.54 9.23 -35.11
N TYR A 8 15.61 8.28 -35.20
CA TYR A 8 15.57 7.12 -34.32
C TYR A 8 14.97 5.89 -35.02
N ALA A 9 15.80 4.84 -35.08
CA ALA A 9 15.36 3.48 -35.30
C ALA A 9 14.66 2.96 -34.04
N GLU A 10 13.56 2.24 -34.26
CA GLU A 10 12.83 1.46 -33.27
C GLU A 10 13.77 0.42 -32.63
N SER A 11 14.31 0.74 -31.45
CA SER A 11 14.86 -0.27 -30.56
C SER A 11 13.77 -0.74 -29.62
N GLN A 12 13.27 -1.94 -29.91
CA GLN A 12 12.41 -2.75 -29.07
C GLN A 12 12.96 -2.83 -27.65
N GLY A 13 12.29 -2.17 -26.71
CA GLY A 13 12.42 -2.41 -25.27
C GLY A 13 11.20 -3.18 -24.80
N ALA A 14 11.43 -4.37 -24.23
CA ALA A 14 10.39 -5.29 -23.78
C ALA A 14 9.56 -4.72 -22.62
N GLY A 15 8.45 -4.06 -22.95
CA GLY A 15 7.35 -3.72 -22.05
C GLY A 15 6.11 -4.54 -22.42
N SER A 16 6.13 -5.83 -22.12
CA SER A 16 4.98 -6.72 -22.35
C SER A 16 3.87 -6.38 -21.35
N GLY A 17 2.90 -5.60 -21.80
CA GLY A 17 1.67 -5.30 -21.06
C GLY A 17 0.51 -4.92 -21.97
N ALA A 18 0.46 -5.44 -23.20
CA ALA A 18 -0.77 -5.42 -23.98
C ALA A 18 -1.84 -6.19 -23.20
N SER A 19 -2.92 -5.50 -22.83
CA SER A 19 -4.10 -6.15 -22.26
C SER A 19 -4.58 -7.22 -23.22
N GLN A 20 -4.42 -8.48 -22.83
CA GLN A 20 -4.93 -9.59 -23.63
C GLN A 20 -6.48 -9.63 -23.63
N ASN A 21 -7.17 -8.78 -22.86
CA ASN A 21 -8.63 -8.82 -22.64
C ASN A 21 -9.35 -7.45 -22.68
N GLY A 22 -8.78 -6.42 -23.33
CA GLY A 22 -9.41 -5.08 -23.42
C GLY A 22 -9.39 -4.23 -22.13
N ARG A 23 -9.24 -4.86 -20.96
CA ARG A 23 -9.07 -4.19 -19.66
C ARG A 23 -7.75 -3.41 -19.57
N PRO A 24 -7.72 -2.12 -19.18
CA PRO A 24 -6.46 -1.41 -18.92
C PRO A 24 -5.56 -2.13 -17.90
N GLY A 25 -4.24 -2.11 -18.09
CA GLY A 25 -3.27 -2.57 -17.08
C GLY A 25 -3.12 -1.54 -15.95
N THR A 26 -2.63 -1.96 -14.78
CA THR A 26 -2.48 -1.06 -13.60
C THR A 26 -1.57 0.14 -13.85
N SER A 27 -0.63 0.04 -14.79
CA SER A 27 0.25 1.14 -15.21
C SER A 27 -0.43 2.17 -16.11
N SER A 28 -1.63 1.87 -16.63
CA SER A 28 -2.39 2.78 -17.47
C SER A 28 -3.16 3.81 -16.62
N PRO A 29 -3.16 5.10 -17.01
CA PRO A 29 -4.03 6.08 -16.37
C PRO A 29 -5.53 5.71 -16.51
N LEU A 30 -5.91 4.99 -17.57
CA LEU A 30 -7.30 4.51 -17.77
C LEU A 30 -7.71 3.46 -16.74
N TYR A 31 -6.76 2.82 -16.05
CA TYR A 31 -7.09 1.94 -14.94
C TYR A 31 -7.72 2.72 -13.77
N ARG A 32 -7.52 4.04 -13.70
CA ARG A 32 -8.18 4.89 -12.70
C ARG A 32 -9.71 4.82 -12.81
N ASP A 33 -10.26 4.65 -14.01
CA ASP A 33 -11.70 4.44 -14.20
C ASP A 33 -12.15 3.12 -13.58
N THR A 34 -11.31 2.08 -13.66
CA THR A 34 -11.60 0.81 -12.97
C THR A 34 -11.56 0.96 -11.46
N VAL A 35 -10.62 1.75 -10.92
CA VAL A 35 -10.56 2.08 -9.48
C VAL A 35 -11.83 2.83 -9.05
N TYR A 36 -12.20 3.88 -9.77
CA TYR A 36 -13.35 4.73 -9.47
C TYR A 36 -14.68 3.97 -9.59
N ASN A 37 -14.91 3.22 -10.66
CA ASN A 37 -16.15 2.47 -10.88
C ASN A 37 -16.31 1.29 -9.92
N ASN A 38 -15.28 0.90 -9.16
CA ASN A 38 -15.43 -0.02 -8.02
C ASN A 38 -15.48 0.74 -6.68
N PHE A 39 -15.95 1.99 -6.68
CA PHE A 39 -16.18 2.83 -5.50
C PHE A 39 -14.92 3.20 -4.70
N ILE A 40 -13.74 3.17 -5.32
CA ILE A 40 -12.50 3.62 -4.68
C ILE A 40 -12.18 5.03 -5.19
N THR A 41 -12.16 5.99 -4.26
CA THR A 41 -11.74 7.37 -4.54
C THR A 41 -10.45 7.68 -3.78
N MET A 42 -9.62 8.54 -4.37
CA MET A 42 -8.41 9.04 -3.74
C MET A 42 -8.49 10.56 -3.67
N ASP A 43 -8.35 11.09 -2.46
CA ASP A 43 -8.31 12.52 -2.21
C ASP A 43 -6.88 12.97 -1.94
N PHE A 44 -6.19 13.34 -3.02
CA PHE A 44 -4.80 13.79 -2.99
C PHE A 44 -4.59 15.06 -2.15
N LEU A 45 -5.63 15.87 -1.95
CA LEU A 45 -5.55 17.13 -1.23
C LEU A 45 -6.04 17.01 0.22
N GLY A 46 -6.56 15.84 0.61
CA GLY A 46 -7.16 15.62 1.92
C GLY A 46 -8.34 16.56 2.22
N ARG A 47 -9.02 17.12 1.21
CA ARG A 47 -10.15 18.05 1.36
C ARG A 47 -11.47 17.37 1.77
N GLN A 48 -11.62 16.10 1.44
CA GLN A 48 -12.79 15.27 1.70
C GLN A 48 -12.62 14.41 2.96
N LEU A 49 -11.51 14.55 3.69
CA LEU A 49 -11.30 13.86 4.95
C LEU A 49 -12.37 14.30 5.98
N PRO A 50 -13.20 13.37 6.50
CA PRO A 50 -14.17 13.67 7.55
C PRO A 50 -13.54 14.37 8.75
N GLN A 51 -14.29 15.26 9.40
CA GLN A 51 -13.75 16.09 10.48
C GLN A 51 -13.20 15.23 11.63
N GLU A 52 -13.86 14.12 11.97
CA GLU A 52 -13.42 13.22 13.02
C GLU A 52 -12.06 12.58 12.73
N LEU A 53 -11.80 12.24 11.47
CA LEU A 53 -10.49 11.71 11.05
C LEU A 53 -9.42 12.80 10.98
N ARG A 54 -9.81 14.04 10.63
CA ARG A 54 -8.91 15.19 10.69
C ARG A 54 -8.50 15.48 12.12
N ASP A 55 -9.46 15.55 13.04
CA ASP A 55 -9.22 15.78 14.46
C ASP A 55 -8.31 14.69 15.03
N TYR A 56 -8.57 13.42 14.70
CA TYR A 56 -7.71 12.30 15.09
C TYR A 56 -6.27 12.44 14.56
N ALA A 57 -6.13 12.83 13.29
CA ALA A 57 -4.82 13.05 12.69
C ALA A 57 -4.07 14.20 13.37
N ASP A 58 -4.74 15.32 13.61
CA ASP A 58 -4.17 16.49 14.28
C ASP A 58 -3.77 16.17 15.73
N GLU A 59 -4.61 15.44 16.46
CA GLU A 59 -4.37 15.07 17.86
C GLU A 59 -3.23 14.06 18.04
N HIS A 60 -3.14 13.04 17.17
CA HIS A 60 -2.26 11.91 17.41
C HIS A 60 -1.09 11.76 16.43
N ILE A 61 -1.29 12.14 15.16
CA ILE A 61 -0.32 11.88 14.08
C ILE A 61 0.54 13.11 13.82
N LEU A 62 -0.12 14.26 13.57
CA LEU A 62 0.47 15.54 13.18
C LEU A 62 0.82 16.42 14.39
N LYS A 63 0.52 15.98 15.61
CA LYS A 63 0.93 16.68 16.83
C LYS A 63 2.42 16.99 16.79
N GLN A 64 2.77 18.17 17.28
CA GLN A 64 4.17 18.56 17.43
C GLN A 64 4.85 17.56 18.37
N ARG A 65 5.86 16.86 17.86
CA ARG A 65 6.60 15.88 18.65
C ARG A 65 7.75 16.60 19.36
N THR A 66 7.89 16.35 20.66
CA THR A 66 9.06 16.74 21.46
C THR A 66 10.21 15.73 21.34
N SER A 67 10.14 14.82 20.37
CA SER A 67 11.22 13.87 20.09
C SER A 67 12.52 14.64 19.82
N PRO A 68 13.67 14.17 20.34
CA PRO A 68 14.96 14.78 20.06
C PRO A 68 15.16 14.95 18.56
N GLN A 69 15.77 16.06 18.16
CA GLN A 69 16.21 16.20 16.77
C GLN A 69 17.26 15.13 16.46
N LEU A 70 17.22 14.62 15.23
CA LEU A 70 18.29 13.75 14.75
C LEU A 70 19.59 14.55 14.74
N GLY A 71 20.68 13.95 15.22
CA GLY A 71 21.99 14.60 15.16
C GLY A 71 22.44 14.79 13.70
N ASP A 72 23.23 15.85 13.45
CA ASP A 72 23.65 16.23 12.10
C ASP A 72 24.32 15.09 11.32
N GLU A 73 25.11 14.25 12.00
CA GLU A 73 25.74 13.07 11.38
C GLU A 73 24.71 12.05 10.87
N VAL A 74 23.62 11.85 11.61
CA VAL A 74 22.53 10.95 11.20
C VAL A 74 21.78 11.54 10.02
N VAL A 75 21.51 12.84 10.04
CA VAL A 75 20.88 13.55 8.92
C VAL A 75 21.73 13.44 7.66
N SER A 76 23.04 13.65 7.76
CA SER A 76 23.96 13.49 6.64
C SER A 76 23.90 12.09 6.04
N LYS A 77 23.96 11.03 6.87
CA LYS A 77 23.87 9.64 6.38
C LYS A 77 22.56 9.34 5.65
N ILE A 78 21.46 9.92 6.12
CA ILE A 78 20.16 9.80 5.46
C ILE A 78 20.20 10.48 4.09
N ILE A 79 20.76 11.69 4.00
CA ILE A 79 20.91 12.41 2.73
C ILE A 79 21.81 11.62 1.78
N ASP A 80 22.98 11.16 2.23
CA ASP A 80 23.90 10.35 1.42
C ASP A 80 23.20 9.10 0.87
N THR A 81 22.42 8.41 1.72
CA THR A 81 21.62 7.25 1.29
C THR A 81 20.56 7.63 0.25
N ALA A 82 19.91 8.79 0.39
CA ALA A 82 18.92 9.26 -0.57
C ALA A 82 19.55 9.63 -1.91
N GLU A 83 20.72 10.28 -1.90
CA GLU A 83 21.48 10.62 -3.10
C GLU A 83 21.94 9.36 -3.85
N GLU A 84 22.48 8.36 -3.14
CA GLU A 84 22.83 7.06 -3.74
C GLU A 84 21.64 6.35 -4.40
N LEU A 85 20.44 6.57 -3.86
CA LEU A 85 19.22 5.90 -4.30
C LEU A 85 18.43 6.66 -5.36
N ALA A 86 18.74 7.94 -5.59
CA ALA A 86 18.00 8.79 -6.53
C ALA A 86 17.96 8.20 -7.95
N ASP A 87 19.07 7.59 -8.39
CA ASP A 87 19.19 6.96 -9.71
C ASP A 87 19.07 5.42 -9.66
N SER A 88 18.70 4.87 -8.51
CA SER A 88 18.58 3.42 -8.33
C SER A 88 17.23 2.87 -8.84
N SER A 89 17.19 1.55 -9.06
CA SER A 89 15.95 0.83 -9.36
C SER A 89 15.05 0.68 -8.11
N GLU A 90 13.80 0.23 -8.30
CA GLU A 90 12.76 0.11 -7.26
C GLU A 90 13.20 -0.69 -6.02
N GLY A 91 13.93 -1.79 -6.23
CA GLY A 91 14.36 -2.69 -5.15
C GLY A 91 15.27 -1.98 -4.12
N PRO A 92 16.37 -1.36 -4.56
CA PRO A 92 17.23 -0.53 -3.69
C PRO A 92 16.50 0.60 -2.97
N THR A 93 15.47 1.23 -3.56
CA THR A 93 14.74 2.35 -2.92
C THR A 93 14.11 1.94 -1.57
N ASN A 94 13.78 0.66 -1.37
CA ASN A 94 13.35 0.14 -0.07
C ASN A 94 14.37 0.37 1.06
N LYS A 95 15.64 0.60 0.76
CA LYS A 95 16.65 0.94 1.77
C LYS A 95 16.32 2.25 2.50
N LEU A 96 15.68 3.22 1.84
CA LEU A 96 15.21 4.46 2.49
C LEU A 96 14.25 4.16 3.64
N LEU A 97 13.38 3.17 3.46
CA LEU A 97 12.42 2.74 4.47
C LEU A 97 13.11 2.19 5.73
N ARG A 98 14.38 1.81 5.67
CA ARG A 98 15.16 1.30 6.81
C ARG A 98 16.05 2.35 7.47
N THR A 99 16.02 3.59 6.99
CA THR A 99 16.76 4.69 7.59
C THR A 99 15.99 5.30 8.76
N LEU A 100 16.64 6.13 9.58
CA LEU A 100 15.95 6.86 10.65
C LEU A 100 14.96 7.93 10.12
N MET A 101 14.92 8.19 8.80
CA MET A 101 13.84 8.96 8.17
C MET A 101 12.49 8.25 8.32
N PHE A 102 12.52 6.91 8.26
CA PHE A 102 11.36 6.03 8.42
C PHE A 102 11.71 4.97 9.47
N PRO A 103 11.58 5.27 10.77
CA PRO A 103 11.92 4.33 11.85
C PRO A 103 10.84 3.22 11.96
N ILE A 104 10.73 2.40 10.92
CA ILE A 104 9.73 1.32 10.80
C ILE A 104 10.10 0.09 11.61
N ASP A 105 11.37 -0.02 12.04
CA ASP A 105 11.84 -1.10 12.89
C ASP A 105 11.39 -0.87 14.33
N HIS A 106 10.22 -1.43 14.65
CA HIS A 106 9.58 -1.28 15.94
C HIS A 106 9.02 -2.62 16.41
N THR A 107 9.23 -2.94 17.69
CA THR A 107 8.65 -4.12 18.33
C THR A 107 7.13 -4.14 18.15
N GLY A 108 6.57 -5.23 17.65
CA GLY A 108 5.13 -5.31 17.36
C GLY A 108 4.78 -5.20 15.88
N ILE A 109 5.68 -4.64 15.07
CA ILE A 109 5.48 -4.42 13.64
C ILE A 109 6.25 -5.48 12.88
N ALA A 110 5.64 -6.03 11.82
CA ALA A 110 6.31 -6.92 10.88
C ALA A 110 6.08 -6.44 9.46
N GLU A 111 7.13 -6.58 8.65
CA GLU A 111 7.14 -6.24 7.24
C GLU A 111 6.74 -7.46 6.40
N GLY A 112 5.99 -7.20 5.33
CA GLY A 112 5.80 -8.13 4.21
C GLY A 112 5.93 -7.37 2.90
N GLY A 113 5.93 -8.08 1.78
CA GLY A 113 6.01 -7.45 0.47
C GLY A 113 5.85 -8.45 -0.65
N ASN A 114 5.68 -7.92 -1.87
CA ASN A 114 5.72 -8.65 -3.12
C ASN A 114 4.79 -9.89 -3.20
N THR A 115 3.74 -9.92 -2.39
CA THR A 115 2.79 -11.02 -2.31
C THR A 115 1.43 -10.53 -2.81
N PRO A 116 0.84 -11.15 -3.84
CA PRO A 116 -0.51 -10.81 -4.27
C PRO A 116 -1.52 -11.06 -3.14
N TRP A 117 -2.33 -10.06 -2.85
CA TRP A 117 -3.37 -10.13 -1.85
C TRP A 117 -4.63 -10.79 -2.40
N ASN A 118 -5.52 -11.22 -1.50
CA ASN A 118 -6.81 -11.74 -1.92
C ASN A 118 -7.71 -10.59 -2.42
N THR A 119 -8.61 -10.84 -3.37
CA THR A 119 -9.55 -9.82 -3.88
C THR A 119 -10.89 -9.80 -3.14
N ILE A 120 -11.15 -10.75 -2.24
CA ILE A 120 -12.42 -10.89 -1.52
C ILE A 120 -12.78 -9.63 -0.71
N ALA A 121 -11.79 -8.96 -0.13
CA ALA A 121 -12.02 -7.73 0.64
C ALA A 121 -12.19 -6.49 -0.24
N LEU A 122 -11.95 -6.58 -1.55
CA LEU A 122 -12.06 -5.42 -2.43
C LEU A 122 -13.54 -5.14 -2.75
N PRO A 123 -13.93 -3.86 -2.85
CA PRO A 123 -15.23 -3.51 -3.35
C PRO A 123 -15.35 -3.93 -4.82
N LYS A 124 -16.56 -4.34 -5.20
CA LYS A 124 -16.90 -4.68 -6.57
C LYS A 124 -18.26 -4.11 -6.91
N ASP A 125 -18.33 -3.32 -7.96
CA ASP A 125 -19.60 -2.95 -8.58
C ASP A 125 -20.09 -4.13 -9.45
N PRO A 126 -21.29 -4.69 -9.19
CA PRO A 126 -21.83 -5.76 -10.03
C PRO A 126 -22.19 -5.32 -11.46
N GLU A 127 -22.39 -4.02 -11.70
CA GLU A 127 -22.76 -3.47 -13.01
C GLU A 127 -21.54 -3.10 -13.87
N TYR A 128 -20.37 -2.94 -13.24
CA TYR A 128 -19.13 -2.65 -13.94
C TYR A 128 -18.33 -3.92 -14.27
N GLU A 129 -17.90 -4.05 -15.52
CA GLU A 129 -17.30 -5.27 -16.05
C GLU A 129 -15.97 -5.64 -15.36
N TYR A 130 -15.14 -4.65 -15.04
CA TYR A 130 -13.78 -4.88 -14.57
C TYR A 130 -13.64 -4.72 -13.06
N SER A 131 -13.36 -5.81 -12.34
CA SER A 131 -13.03 -5.77 -10.91
C SER A 131 -11.58 -5.36 -10.67
N ILE A 132 -11.27 -4.74 -9.52
CA ILE A 132 -9.90 -4.41 -9.10
C ILE A 132 -8.99 -5.65 -9.16
N VAL A 133 -7.79 -5.53 -9.74
CA VAL A 133 -6.79 -6.61 -9.70
C VAL A 133 -6.35 -6.88 -8.26
N ALA A 134 -5.91 -8.10 -7.97
CA ALA A 134 -5.25 -8.42 -6.72
C ALA A 134 -4.11 -7.41 -6.44
N PRO A 135 -4.20 -6.62 -5.36
CA PRO A 135 -3.13 -5.71 -4.99
C PRO A 135 -1.86 -6.50 -4.70
N LYS A 136 -0.71 -5.94 -5.07
CA LYS A 136 0.59 -6.56 -4.80
C LYS A 136 1.58 -5.48 -4.37
N PRO A 137 1.49 -5.00 -3.12
CA PRO A 137 2.40 -3.97 -2.66
C PRO A 137 3.84 -4.43 -2.59
N ASP A 138 4.74 -3.53 -2.99
CA ASP A 138 6.18 -3.75 -2.96
C ASP A 138 6.65 -4.01 -1.51
N ALA A 139 6.14 -3.22 -0.57
CA ALA A 139 6.28 -3.45 0.87
C ALA A 139 5.02 -3.04 1.65
N TYR A 140 4.80 -3.65 2.81
CA TYR A 140 3.73 -3.28 3.72
C TYR A 140 4.07 -3.64 5.17
N LEU A 141 3.59 -2.82 6.11
CA LEU A 141 3.71 -3.03 7.54
C LEU A 141 2.37 -3.43 8.12
N GLY A 142 2.41 -4.43 8.99
CA GLY A 142 1.28 -4.87 9.79
C GLY A 142 1.76 -5.34 11.15
N TYR A 143 0.84 -5.85 11.97
CA TYR A 143 1.20 -6.39 13.28
C TYR A 143 1.84 -7.77 13.15
N SER A 144 2.96 -8.01 13.85
CA SER A 144 3.56 -9.34 13.85
C SER A 144 2.64 -10.34 14.57
N ARG A 145 2.66 -11.59 14.10
CA ARG A 145 1.87 -12.67 14.71
C ARG A 145 2.42 -12.99 16.10
N GLY A 146 1.52 -13.22 17.05
CA GLY A 146 1.89 -13.63 18.41
C GLY A 146 2.63 -12.56 19.22
N GLN A 147 2.56 -11.29 18.78
CA GLN A 147 3.09 -10.18 19.55
C GLN A 147 2.39 -10.08 20.91
N GLN A 148 3.14 -9.62 21.91
CA GLN A 148 2.55 -9.22 23.19
C GLN A 148 1.52 -8.13 22.90
N SER A 149 0.27 -8.54 22.97
CA SER A 149 -0.90 -7.72 22.66
C SER A 149 -1.93 -8.01 23.74
N GLY A 150 -2.90 -7.12 23.90
CA GLY A 150 -4.06 -7.40 24.74
C GLY A 150 -4.95 -8.53 24.20
N TRP A 151 -4.54 -9.21 23.12
CA TRP A 151 -5.35 -10.22 22.45
C TRP A 151 -5.14 -11.60 23.08
N SER A 152 -6.23 -12.26 23.45
CA SER A 152 -6.21 -13.61 23.96
C SER A 152 -5.87 -14.63 22.87
N THR A 153 -5.45 -15.83 23.26
CA THR A 153 -5.28 -16.98 22.36
C THR A 153 -6.55 -17.27 21.54
N SER A 154 -7.74 -17.10 22.16
CA SER A 154 -9.01 -17.29 21.44
C SER A 154 -9.21 -16.26 20.33
N GLN A 155 -8.87 -14.99 20.56
CA GLN A 155 -8.91 -13.95 19.53
C GLN A 155 -7.90 -14.25 18.41
N TYR A 156 -6.70 -14.74 18.75
CA TYR A 156 -5.72 -15.18 17.75
C TYR A 156 -6.18 -16.37 16.89
N ASN A 157 -6.97 -17.28 17.46
CA ASN A 157 -7.55 -18.40 16.72
C ASN A 157 -8.63 -17.92 15.74
N VAL A 158 -9.45 -16.95 16.14
CA VAL A 158 -10.46 -16.33 15.26
C VAL A 158 -9.80 -15.67 14.06
N ILE A 159 -8.76 -14.85 14.27
CA ILE A 159 -8.10 -14.17 13.14
C ILE A 159 -7.32 -15.12 12.23
N SER A 160 -6.91 -16.28 12.75
CA SER A 160 -6.21 -17.32 11.97
C SER A 160 -7.16 -18.29 11.28
N HIS A 161 -8.47 -18.18 11.53
CA HIS A 161 -9.48 -19.05 10.93
C HIS A 161 -9.52 -18.89 9.41
N LEU A 162 -9.70 -19.99 8.68
CA LEU A 162 -9.65 -20.00 7.21
C LEU A 162 -10.62 -19.02 6.55
N ARG A 163 -11.80 -18.78 7.15
CA ARG A 163 -12.78 -17.81 6.66
C ARG A 163 -12.37 -16.35 6.90
N ALA A 164 -11.63 -16.07 7.97
CA ALA A 164 -11.17 -14.73 8.30
C ALA A 164 -9.84 -14.37 7.60
N ARG A 165 -9.04 -15.39 7.26
CA ARG A 165 -7.70 -15.23 6.69
C ARG A 165 -7.60 -14.28 5.50
N PRO A 166 -8.52 -14.26 4.51
CA PRO A 166 -8.46 -13.30 3.40
C PRO A 166 -8.48 -11.84 3.85
N TYR A 167 -9.11 -11.56 4.99
CA TYR A 167 -9.25 -10.22 5.55
C TYR A 167 -8.16 -9.92 6.58
N THR A 168 -7.74 -10.91 7.37
CA THR A 168 -6.78 -10.69 8.46
C THR A 168 -5.32 -10.78 8.01
N GLN A 169 -5.05 -11.53 6.93
CA GLN A 169 -3.72 -11.90 6.47
C GLN A 169 -3.65 -11.88 4.93
N PRO A 170 -3.44 -10.71 4.33
CA PRO A 170 -3.25 -10.62 2.88
C PRO A 170 -1.93 -11.28 2.41
N GLY A 171 -1.02 -11.61 3.34
CA GLY A 171 0.17 -12.44 3.11
C GLY A 171 0.59 -13.22 4.37
N ARG A 172 1.76 -13.87 4.35
CA ARG A 172 2.26 -14.66 5.50
C ARG A 172 3.06 -13.87 6.54
N GLY A 173 3.52 -12.66 6.19
CA GLY A 173 4.46 -11.88 7.00
C GLY A 173 3.86 -11.20 8.25
N ASN A 174 2.60 -10.78 8.19
CA ASN A 174 1.94 -10.02 9.27
C ASN A 174 0.40 -10.14 9.20
N THR A 175 -0.27 -9.55 10.17
CA THR A 175 -1.74 -9.38 10.23
C THR A 175 -2.11 -7.91 10.20
N PHE A 176 -3.22 -7.57 9.54
CA PHE A 176 -3.74 -6.20 9.43
C PHE A 176 -2.71 -5.19 8.92
N PRO A 177 -2.35 -5.23 7.63
CA PRO A 177 -1.49 -4.19 7.08
C PRO A 177 -2.15 -2.82 7.21
N PHE A 178 -1.42 -1.88 7.79
CA PHE A 178 -1.88 -0.51 8.04
C PHE A 178 -1.05 0.54 7.29
N LEU A 179 0.12 0.15 6.76
CA LEU A 179 0.96 1.02 5.93
C LEU A 179 1.50 0.22 4.76
N MET A 180 1.44 0.79 3.56
CA MET A 180 1.85 0.14 2.31
C MET A 180 2.70 1.09 1.50
N PHE A 181 3.68 0.52 0.81
CA PHE A 181 4.61 1.23 -0.06
C PHE A 181 4.53 0.63 -1.46
N GLU A 182 4.35 1.51 -2.43
CA GLU A 182 4.48 1.21 -3.85
C GLU A 182 5.61 2.09 -4.36
N LEU A 183 6.65 1.47 -4.87
CA LEU A 183 7.84 2.14 -5.35
C LEU A 183 7.95 1.90 -6.84
N LYS A 184 8.02 2.96 -7.63
CA LYS A 184 8.12 2.85 -9.08
C LYS A 184 9.31 3.64 -9.59
N SER A 185 10.08 3.04 -10.51
CA SER A 185 11.25 3.67 -11.14
C SER A 185 10.93 3.92 -12.59
N GLU A 186 10.88 5.20 -12.98
CA GLU A 186 10.67 5.59 -14.37
C GLU A 186 11.77 5.04 -15.29
N ALA A 187 13.01 4.97 -14.79
CA ALA A 187 14.14 4.37 -15.50
C ALA A 187 13.95 2.87 -15.81
N ALA A 188 13.12 2.17 -15.02
CA ALA A 188 12.75 0.77 -15.25
C ALA A 188 11.40 0.61 -15.98
N GLY A 189 10.82 1.69 -16.50
CA GLY A 189 9.51 1.69 -17.15
C GLY A 189 8.31 1.67 -16.18
N GLY A 190 8.56 1.88 -14.88
CA GLY A 190 7.52 2.10 -13.88
C GLY A 190 6.86 3.47 -14.07
N THR A 191 5.61 3.60 -13.63
CA THR A 191 4.87 4.88 -13.68
C THR A 191 4.26 5.20 -12.33
N LEU A 192 4.12 6.49 -12.01
CA LEU A 192 3.38 6.92 -10.81
C LEU A 192 1.93 6.42 -10.83
N TYR A 193 1.30 6.33 -12.00
CA TYR A 193 -0.02 5.73 -12.14
C TYR A 193 -0.06 4.28 -11.65
N ALA A 194 0.97 3.48 -11.96
CA ALA A 194 1.06 2.11 -11.46
C ALA A 194 1.11 2.09 -9.93
N ALA A 195 1.95 2.93 -9.32
CA ALA A 195 2.06 3.03 -7.86
C ALA A 195 0.74 3.46 -7.23
N GLU A 196 0.15 4.55 -7.70
CA GLU A 196 -1.10 5.08 -7.15
C GLU A 196 -2.26 4.07 -7.27
N ASN A 197 -2.40 3.40 -8.42
CA ASN A 197 -3.46 2.44 -8.64
C ASN A 197 -3.32 1.20 -7.74
N GLN A 198 -2.10 0.73 -7.52
CA GLN A 198 -1.82 -0.36 -6.59
C GLN A 198 -2.02 0.08 -5.13
N ALA A 199 -1.58 1.29 -4.77
CA ALA A 199 -1.79 1.86 -3.44
C ALA A 199 -3.28 2.01 -3.11
N ALA A 200 -4.09 2.47 -4.07
CA ALA A 200 -5.54 2.58 -3.93
C ALA A 200 -6.18 1.22 -3.65
N GLY A 201 -5.80 0.20 -4.42
CA GLY A 201 -6.28 -1.17 -4.23
C GLY A 201 -5.88 -1.74 -2.87
N SER A 202 -4.61 -1.58 -2.49
CA SER A 202 -4.09 -2.03 -1.20
C SER A 202 -4.79 -1.32 -0.03
N GLY A 203 -4.96 0.00 -0.10
CA GLY A 203 -5.64 0.80 0.93
C GLY A 203 -7.10 0.39 1.09
N SER A 204 -7.82 0.27 -0.03
CA SER A 204 -9.20 -0.19 -0.04
C SER A 204 -9.34 -1.59 0.55
N HIS A 205 -8.44 -2.52 0.21
CA HIS A 205 -8.43 -3.85 0.80
C HIS A 205 -8.29 -3.79 2.32
N SER A 206 -7.30 -3.06 2.85
CA SER A 206 -7.05 -2.98 4.30
C SER A 206 -8.26 -2.42 5.06
N VAL A 207 -8.88 -1.35 4.56
CA VAL A 207 -10.05 -0.74 5.20
C VAL A 207 -11.24 -1.71 5.20
N ASN A 208 -11.60 -2.26 4.04
CA ASN A 208 -12.75 -3.16 3.92
C ASN A 208 -12.55 -4.46 4.71
N ALA A 209 -11.32 -4.96 4.78
CA ALA A 209 -11.00 -6.12 5.59
C ALA A 209 -11.23 -5.88 7.09
N LEU A 210 -10.81 -4.71 7.60
CA LEU A 210 -11.08 -4.31 8.99
C LEU A 210 -12.58 -4.08 9.23
N SER A 211 -13.29 -3.45 8.28
CA SER A 211 -14.74 -3.28 8.36
C SER A 211 -15.48 -4.62 8.43
N TRP A 212 -15.10 -5.59 7.60
CA TRP A 212 -15.67 -6.94 7.64
C TRP A 212 -15.49 -7.60 9.00
N LEU A 213 -14.28 -7.51 9.58
CA LEU A 213 -14.00 -8.08 10.90
C LEU A 213 -14.80 -7.42 12.01
N LEU A 214 -14.95 -6.09 11.96
CA LEU A 214 -15.78 -5.36 12.92
C LEU A 214 -17.24 -5.81 12.84
N GLN A 215 -17.76 -6.01 11.63
CA GLN A 215 -19.12 -6.52 11.42
C GLN A 215 -19.28 -7.94 11.97
N GLU A 216 -18.34 -8.85 11.68
CA GLU A 216 -18.39 -10.21 12.20
C GLU A 216 -18.28 -10.25 13.74
N GLY A 217 -17.38 -9.45 14.32
CA GLY A 217 -17.22 -9.37 15.77
C GLY A 217 -18.42 -8.76 16.50
N THR A 218 -19.21 -7.93 15.82
CA THR A 218 -20.43 -7.30 16.40
C THR A 218 -21.68 -8.17 16.22
N LYS A 219 -21.78 -8.97 15.15
CA LYS A 219 -22.87 -9.95 14.96
C LYS A 219 -22.98 -10.94 16.12
N GLU A 220 -21.86 -11.35 16.71
CA GLU A 220 -21.87 -12.23 17.89
C GLU A 220 -22.42 -11.56 19.16
N ARG A 221 -22.39 -10.22 19.26
CA ARG A 221 -22.98 -9.47 20.39
C ARG A 221 -24.51 -9.39 20.30
N SER A 222 -25.06 -9.30 19.09
CA SER A 222 -26.51 -9.20 18.87
C SER A 222 -27.30 -10.49 19.13
N LEU A 223 -26.63 -11.64 19.23
CA LEU A 223 -27.26 -12.95 19.51
C LEU A 223 -27.25 -13.32 21.01
N ARG A 224 -26.88 -12.39 21.90
CA ARG A 224 -26.76 -12.61 23.35
C ARG A 224 -27.74 -11.81 24.21
N TYR A 225 -28.88 -11.40 23.65
CA TYR A 225 -29.98 -10.78 24.38
C TYR A 225 -31.31 -11.44 24.04
#